data_AF-A0A2E9D6Z7-F1
#
_entry.id   AF-A0A2E9D6Z7-F1
#
_cell.length_a   1.000
_cell.length_b   1.000
_cell.length_c   1.000
_cell.angle_alpha   90.00
_cell.angle_beta   90.00
_cell.angle_gamma   90.00
#
_symmetry.space_group_name_H-M   'P 1'
#
loop_
_entity.id
_entity.type
_entity.pdbx_description
1 polymer ?
#
loop_
_entity_poly.entity_id
_entity_poly.type
_entity_poly.pdbx_seq_one_letter_code
_entity_poly.pdbx_strand_id
1 'polypeptide(L)'
;MTDQTIGPAFNLSRFSCPNCGELAEQAWFNTYANQITSPAGVPLRIAGADLERLSRNPSFSPEVRQQKVAYWNRVNEGQVFLDRWTPIQSDVFVAGMELSACHSCLQIAVWLGGEMIYPRADVVK
;
A
#
# COMPACT_ATOMS: atom_id res chain seq x y z
N MET A 1 31.14 -10.02 -15.00
CA MET A 1 30.37 -8.77 -15.17
C MET A 1 29.43 -8.69 -14.00
N THR A 2 29.74 -7.87 -13.00
CA THR A 2 28.83 -7.63 -11.88
C THR A 2 27.66 -6.83 -12.41
N ASP A 3 26.48 -7.43 -12.43
CA ASP A 3 25.24 -6.75 -12.79
C ASP A 3 25.01 -5.62 -11.79
N GLN A 4 25.09 -4.37 -12.25
CA GLN A 4 24.98 -3.21 -11.38
C GLN A 4 23.52 -3.09 -10.95
N THR A 5 23.22 -3.39 -9.70
CA THR A 5 21.87 -3.22 -9.13
C THR A 5 21.50 -1.74 -9.14
N ILE A 6 20.49 -1.37 -9.92
CA ILE A 6 19.97 -0.01 -9.98
C ILE A 6 18.87 0.10 -8.94
N GLY A 7 19.10 0.80 -7.84
CA GLY A 7 18.08 0.98 -6.80
C GLY A 7 16.87 1.78 -7.30
N PRO A 8 15.71 1.69 -6.62
CA PRO A 8 14.59 2.61 -6.85
C PRO A 8 15.06 4.06 -6.71
N ALA A 9 14.68 4.93 -7.64
CA ALA A 9 14.94 6.37 -7.54
C ALA A 9 13.78 7.18 -8.12
N PHE A 10 13.58 8.39 -7.60
CA PHE A 10 12.47 9.26 -7.99
C PHE A 10 12.55 9.74 -9.44
N ASN A 11 13.77 9.83 -9.98
CA ASN A 11 14.06 10.33 -11.32
C ASN A 11 14.38 9.20 -12.33
N LEU A 12 14.12 7.94 -11.98
CA LEU A 12 14.34 6.79 -12.87
C LEU A 12 13.01 6.12 -13.20
N SER A 13 12.93 5.50 -14.38
CA SER A 13 11.79 4.68 -14.80
C SER A 13 12.02 3.18 -14.62
N ARG A 14 13.29 2.75 -14.46
CA ARG A 14 13.68 1.35 -14.29
C ARG A 14 14.53 1.16 -13.04
N PHE A 15 14.33 0.02 -12.37
CA PHE A 15 15.00 -0.30 -11.12
C PHE A 15 15.00 -1.82 -10.86
N SER A 16 15.97 -2.29 -10.08
CA SER A 16 15.97 -3.62 -9.48
C SER A 16 15.01 -3.62 -8.28
N CYS A 17 13.90 -4.33 -8.39
CA CYS A 17 12.86 -4.32 -7.38
C CYS A 17 13.34 -5.01 -6.08
N PRO A 18 13.34 -4.32 -4.93
CA PRO A 18 13.80 -4.92 -3.67
C PRO A 18 12.88 -6.03 -3.16
N ASN A 19 11.65 -6.13 -3.69
CA ASN A 19 10.72 -7.17 -3.28
C ASN A 19 10.80 -8.46 -4.11
N CYS A 20 10.91 -8.36 -5.44
CA CYS A 20 10.91 -9.54 -6.32
C CYS A 20 12.24 -9.79 -7.05
N GLY A 21 13.23 -8.91 -6.91
CA GLY A 21 14.56 -9.03 -7.53
C GLY A 21 14.63 -8.66 -9.01
N GLU A 22 13.48 -8.57 -9.69
CA GLU A 22 13.41 -8.26 -11.13
C GLU A 22 13.87 -6.83 -11.46
N LEU A 23 14.54 -6.66 -12.59
CA LEU A 23 14.75 -5.35 -13.21
C LEU A 23 13.47 -4.91 -13.91
N ALA A 24 12.68 -4.09 -13.22
CA ALA A 24 11.33 -3.72 -13.63
C ALA A 24 11.22 -2.22 -13.98
N GLU A 25 10.10 -1.86 -14.62
CA GLU A 25 9.64 -0.48 -14.73
C GLU A 25 8.80 -0.08 -13.51
N GLN A 26 8.79 1.21 -13.19
CA GLN A 26 7.95 1.80 -12.14
C GLN A 26 6.81 2.65 -12.70
N ALA A 27 5.59 2.35 -12.27
CA ALA A 27 4.44 3.24 -12.42
C ALA A 27 4.38 4.22 -11.26
N TRP A 28 4.05 5.48 -11.53
CA TRP A 28 3.89 6.53 -10.52
C TRP A 28 2.42 6.87 -10.28
N PHE A 29 2.09 7.17 -9.03
CA PHE A 29 0.74 7.54 -8.62
C PHE A 29 0.77 8.77 -7.72
N ASN A 30 -0.07 9.75 -8.07
CA ASN A 30 -0.39 10.88 -7.21
C ASN A 30 -1.20 10.40 -6.01
N THR A 31 -0.92 10.95 -4.83
CA THR A 31 -1.74 10.68 -3.65
C THR A 31 -2.76 11.78 -3.44
N TYR A 32 -3.98 11.38 -3.07
CA TYR A 32 -5.08 12.27 -2.75
C TYR A 32 -5.60 11.94 -1.35
N ALA A 33 -6.19 12.92 -0.67
CA ALA A 33 -6.66 12.76 0.70
C ALA A 33 -8.11 13.19 0.86
N ASN A 34 -8.84 12.48 1.71
CA ASN A 34 -10.11 12.94 2.24
C ASN A 34 -9.99 12.99 3.76
N GLN A 35 -10.60 14.02 4.37
CA GLN A 35 -10.62 14.13 5.82
C GLN A 35 -11.39 12.95 6.43
N ILE A 36 -10.88 12.42 7.54
CA ILE A 36 -11.56 11.39 8.31
C ILE A 36 -12.74 12.04 9.04
N THR A 37 -13.94 11.58 8.72
CA THR A 37 -15.21 12.07 9.30
C THR A 37 -15.89 11.06 10.21
N SER A 38 -15.21 9.95 10.55
CA SER A 38 -15.74 8.97 11.49
C SER A 38 -15.96 9.62 12.87
N PRO A 39 -16.96 9.18 13.66
CA PRO A 39 -17.20 9.74 14.99
C PRO A 39 -15.99 9.65 15.94
N ALA A 40 -15.12 8.65 15.73
CA ALA A 40 -13.90 8.49 16.52
C ALA A 40 -12.80 9.51 16.16
N GLY A 41 -12.91 10.20 15.01
CA GLY A 41 -11.95 11.21 14.56
C GLY A 41 -10.57 10.67 14.17
N VAL A 42 -10.41 9.35 14.08
CA VAL A 42 -9.13 8.66 13.81
C VAL A 42 -9.28 7.60 12.72
N PRO A 43 -8.18 7.18 12.06
CA PRO A 43 -8.21 6.12 11.05
C PRO A 43 -8.80 4.82 11.59
N LEU A 44 -9.70 4.19 10.84
CA LEU A 44 -10.28 2.91 11.22
C LEU A 44 -9.21 1.80 11.21
N ARG A 45 -9.20 1.01 12.29
CA ARG A 45 -8.44 -0.23 12.44
C ARG A 45 -9.35 -1.29 13.04
N ILE A 46 -9.58 -2.38 12.31
CA ILE A 46 -10.31 -3.55 12.81
C ILE A 46 -9.30 -4.61 13.20
N ALA A 47 -9.18 -4.91 14.50
CA ALA A 47 -8.22 -5.85 15.06
C ALA A 47 -8.81 -6.61 16.27
N GLY A 48 -8.11 -7.65 16.75
CA GLY A 48 -8.49 -8.42 17.94
C GLY A 48 -9.93 -8.95 17.88
N ALA A 49 -10.70 -8.74 18.94
CA ALA A 49 -12.09 -9.21 19.06
C ALA A 49 -12.99 -8.69 17.92
N ASP A 50 -12.73 -7.51 17.37
CA ASP A 50 -13.51 -6.98 16.25
C ASP A 50 -13.23 -7.71 14.95
N LEU A 51 -11.98 -8.13 14.73
CA LEU A 51 -11.60 -8.94 13.58
C LEU A 51 -12.19 -10.36 13.68
N GLU A 52 -12.21 -10.95 14.89
CA GLU A 52 -12.87 -12.23 15.14
C GLU A 52 -14.39 -12.17 14.98
N ARG A 53 -15.00 -11.01 15.28
CA ARG A 53 -16.41 -10.77 15.03
C ARG A 53 -16.67 -10.63 13.53
N LEU A 54 -15.80 -9.93 12.80
CA LEU A 54 -15.87 -9.80 11.35
C LEU A 54 -15.78 -11.16 10.65
N SER A 55 -14.87 -12.03 11.09
CA SER A 55 -14.69 -13.38 10.51
C SER A 55 -15.91 -14.29 10.67
N ARG A 56 -16.80 -13.99 11.62
CA ARG A 56 -18.02 -14.75 11.93
C ARG A 56 -19.30 -14.03 11.52
N ASN A 57 -19.23 -12.81 11.00
CA ASN A 57 -20.42 -11.99 10.71
C ASN A 57 -21.35 -12.68 9.68
N PRO A 58 -22.58 -13.07 10.06
CA PRO A 58 -23.48 -13.82 9.17
C PRO A 58 -24.02 -13.00 8.00
N SER A 59 -23.91 -11.66 8.04
CA SER A 59 -24.31 -10.79 6.92
C SER A 59 -23.39 -10.88 5.70
N PHE A 60 -22.24 -11.55 5.81
CA PHE A 60 -21.29 -11.77 4.72
C PHE A 60 -21.16 -13.25 4.39
N SER A 61 -20.99 -13.58 3.10
CA SER A 61 -20.64 -14.93 2.68
C SER A 61 -19.29 -15.36 3.27
N PRO A 62 -19.01 -16.67 3.40
CA PRO A 62 -17.71 -17.15 3.86
C PRO A 62 -16.52 -16.54 3.13
N GLU A 63 -16.61 -16.41 1.80
CA GLU A 63 -15.57 -15.82 0.96
C GLU A 63 -15.36 -14.32 1.27
N VAL A 64 -16.45 -13.54 1.36
CA VAL A 64 -16.36 -12.11 1.68
C VAL A 64 -15.76 -11.88 3.07
N ARG A 65 -16.05 -12.76 4.04
CA ARG A 65 -15.42 -12.70 5.37
C ARG A 65 -13.92 -12.93 5.28
N GLN A 66 -13.48 -13.96 4.54
CA GLN A 66 -12.05 -14.24 4.35
C GLN A 66 -11.33 -13.07 3.68
N GLN A 67 -11.90 -12.51 2.61
CA GLN A 67 -11.34 -11.35 1.91
C GLN A 67 -11.22 -10.13 2.84
N LYS A 68 -12.26 -9.84 3.64
CA LYS A 68 -12.24 -8.72 4.58
C LYS A 68 -11.23 -8.93 5.72
N VAL A 69 -11.10 -10.15 6.23
CA VAL A 69 -10.09 -10.48 7.25
C VAL A 69 -8.68 -10.32 6.66
N ALA A 70 -8.44 -10.85 5.45
CA ALA A 70 -7.16 -10.70 4.77
C ALA A 70 -6.82 -9.22 4.51
N TYR A 71 -7.79 -8.41 4.10
CA TYR A 71 -7.61 -6.96 3.94
C TYR A 71 -7.15 -6.30 5.24
N TRP A 72 -7.87 -6.55 6.35
CA TRP A 72 -7.53 -5.91 7.63
C TRP A 72 -6.20 -6.41 8.21
N ASN A 73 -5.83 -7.67 7.99
CA ASN A 73 -4.50 -8.17 8.36
C ASN A 73 -3.40 -7.37 7.65
N ARG A 74 -3.50 -7.18 6.33
CA ARG A 74 -2.52 -6.38 5.56
C ARG A 74 -2.43 -4.95 6.08
N VAL A 75 -3.57 -4.32 6.36
CA VAL A 75 -3.63 -2.96 6.93
C VAL A 75 -2.97 -2.89 8.30
N ASN A 76 -3.24 -3.86 9.18
CA ASN A 76 -2.70 -3.90 10.54
C ASN A 76 -1.21 -4.25 10.59
N GLU A 77 -0.71 -5.00 9.61
CA GLU A 77 0.72 -5.26 9.40
C GLU A 77 1.47 -4.05 8.83
N GLY A 78 0.76 -2.99 8.46
CA GLY A 78 1.36 -1.78 7.88
C GLY A 78 1.75 -1.94 6.42
N GLN A 79 1.20 -2.93 5.70
CA GLN A 79 1.44 -3.07 4.27
C GLN A 79 0.79 -1.90 3.51
N VAL A 80 1.51 -1.36 2.53
CA VAL A 80 0.99 -0.37 1.58
C VAL A 80 0.57 -1.06 0.29
N PHE A 81 -0.68 -0.88 -0.11
CA PHE A 81 -1.22 -1.47 -1.33
C PHE A 81 -2.32 -0.60 -1.93
N LEU A 82 -2.48 -0.70 -3.25
CA LEU A 82 -3.57 -0.03 -3.96
C LEU A 82 -4.83 -0.89 -3.89
N ASP A 83 -5.94 -0.26 -3.57
CA ASP A 83 -7.23 -0.92 -3.51
C ASP A 83 -8.33 -0.07 -4.17
N ARG A 84 -9.34 -0.74 -4.74
CA ARG A 84 -10.37 -0.14 -5.59
C ARG A 84 -11.79 -0.47 -5.12
N TRP A 85 -12.02 -0.45 -3.80
CA TRP A 85 -13.35 -0.77 -3.23
C TRP A 85 -14.43 0.23 -3.62
N THR A 86 -14.06 1.50 -3.76
CA THR A 86 -14.99 2.57 -4.09
C THR A 86 -14.28 3.63 -4.91
N PRO A 87 -14.96 4.26 -5.88
CA PRO A 87 -14.47 5.50 -6.47
C PRO A 87 -14.24 6.53 -5.35
N ILE A 88 -13.12 7.22 -5.42
CA ILE A 88 -12.79 8.33 -4.51
C ILE A 88 -12.84 9.61 -5.34
N GLN A 89 -13.65 10.56 -4.92
CA GLN A 89 -13.50 11.96 -5.33
C GLN A 89 -12.82 12.71 -4.18
N SER A 90 -11.78 13.47 -4.52
CA SER A 90 -11.04 14.34 -3.62
C SER A 90 -10.53 15.52 -4.43
N ASP A 91 -10.62 16.71 -3.86
CA ASP A 91 -10.02 17.95 -4.36
C ASP A 91 -8.66 18.25 -3.68
N VAL A 92 -8.26 17.43 -2.71
CA VAL A 92 -7.00 17.57 -1.97
C VAL A 92 -5.95 16.64 -2.55
N PHE A 93 -5.02 17.25 -3.29
CA PHE A 93 -3.79 16.61 -3.73
C PHE A 93 -2.74 16.67 -2.60
N VAL A 94 -2.09 15.55 -2.30
CA VAL A 94 -1.01 15.49 -1.29
C VAL A 94 0.33 15.76 -1.99
N ALA A 95 0.77 17.02 -1.93
CA ALA A 95 2.05 17.42 -2.52
C ALA A 95 3.25 16.87 -1.73
N GLY A 96 4.26 16.36 -2.44
CA GLY A 96 5.50 15.83 -1.85
C GLY A 96 5.38 14.42 -1.28
N MET A 97 4.27 13.73 -1.54
CA MET A 97 4.09 12.32 -1.21
C MET A 97 3.50 11.55 -2.40
N GLU A 98 4.34 10.70 -2.98
CA GLU A 98 4.02 9.91 -4.17
C GLU A 98 4.09 8.43 -3.86
N LEU A 99 3.32 7.64 -4.61
CA LEU A 99 3.46 6.19 -4.61
C LEU A 99 4.09 5.75 -5.93
N SER A 100 4.88 4.68 -5.89
CA SER A 100 5.25 3.97 -7.12
C SER A 100 4.98 2.48 -6.99
N ALA A 101 4.82 1.78 -8.12
CA ALA A 101 4.60 0.34 -8.16
C ALA A 101 5.54 -0.35 -9.14
N CYS A 102 6.05 -1.51 -8.74
CA CYS A 102 6.77 -2.41 -9.65
C CYS A 102 5.81 -3.02 -10.67
N HIS A 103 6.07 -2.90 -11.98
CA HIS A 103 5.24 -3.55 -13.00
C HIS A 103 5.20 -5.08 -12.90
N SER A 104 6.24 -5.72 -12.34
CA SER A 104 6.33 -7.18 -12.26
C SER A 104 5.54 -7.78 -11.08
N CYS A 105 5.69 -7.21 -9.87
CA CYS A 105 5.07 -7.76 -8.65
C CYS A 105 3.99 -6.88 -8.02
N LEU A 106 3.76 -5.68 -8.56
CA LEU A 106 2.75 -4.71 -8.12
C LEU A 106 2.89 -4.24 -6.67
N GLN A 107 4.02 -4.53 -6.01
CA GLN A 107 4.32 -3.98 -4.69
C GLN A 107 4.52 -2.47 -4.77
N ILE A 108 4.07 -1.79 -3.71
CA ILE A 108 4.04 -0.33 -3.64
C ILE A 108 5.24 0.18 -2.86
N ALA A 109 5.82 1.27 -3.34
CA ALA A 109 6.76 2.10 -2.60
C ALA A 109 6.09 3.42 -2.22
N VAL A 110 6.45 3.95 -1.05
CA VAL A 110 6.02 5.29 -0.59
C VAL A 110 7.22 6.21 -0.65
N TRP A 111 7.02 7.39 -1.20
CA TRP A 111 8.02 8.43 -1.35
C TRP A 111 7.62 9.68 -0.57
N LEU A 112 8.59 10.33 0.08
CA LEU A 112 8.42 11.60 0.76
C LEU A 112 9.54 12.55 0.32
N GLY A 113 9.17 13.66 -0.33
CA GLY A 113 10.16 14.64 -0.82
C GLY A 113 11.17 14.07 -1.82
N GLY A 114 10.80 13.02 -2.55
CA GLY A 114 11.69 12.32 -3.50
C GLY A 114 12.53 11.19 -2.89
N GLU A 115 12.42 10.91 -1.59
CA GLU A 115 13.09 9.79 -0.92
C GLU A 115 12.12 8.63 -0.70
N MET A 116 12.54 7.40 -1.01
CA MET A 116 11.75 6.20 -0.76
C MET A 116 11.82 5.83 0.73
N ILE A 117 10.66 5.82 1.40
CA ILE A 117 10.55 5.50 2.83
C ILE A 117 9.87 4.14 3.10
N TYR A 118 9.20 3.58 2.10
CA TYR A 118 8.59 2.24 2.15
C TYR A 118 8.91 1.44 0.87
N PRO A 119 9.21 0.12 0.97
CA PRO A 119 9.34 -0.66 2.20
C PRO A 119 10.48 -0.11 3.07
N ARG A 120 10.32 -0.18 4.39
CA ARG A 120 11.37 0.30 5.29
C ARG A 120 12.63 -0.55 5.10
N ALA A 121 13.81 0.08 5.13
CA ALA A 121 15.08 -0.59 4.85
C ALA A 121 15.38 -1.78 5.80
N ASP A 122 14.78 -1.80 6.99
CA ASP A 122 14.87 -2.89 7.98
C ASP A 122 13.92 -4.08 7.70
N VAL A 123 13.02 -3.96 6.72
CA VAL A 123 12.02 -4.97 6.35
C VAL A 123 12.32 -5.60 4.98
N VAL A 124 13.34 -5.13 4.27
CA VAL A 124 13.82 -5.77 3.02
C VAL A 124 14.53 -7.07 3.40
N LYS A 125 13.97 -8.20 2.99
CA LYS A 125 14.56 -9.53 3.15
C LYS A 125 15.73 -9.74 2.21
#